data_AF-A0A257SRA9-F1
#
_entry.id   AF-A0A257SRA9-F1
#
_cell.length_a   1.000
_cell.length_b   1.000
_cell.length_c   1.000
_cell.angle_alpha   90.00
_cell.angle_beta   90.00
_cell.angle_gamma   90.00
#
_symmetry.space_group_name_H-M   'P 1'
#
loop_
_entity.id
_entity.type
_entity.pdbx_description
1 polymer ?
#
loop_
_entity_poly.entity_id
_entity_poly.type
_entity_poly.pdbx_seq_one_letter_code
_entity_poly.pdbx_strand_id
1 'polypeptide(L)'
;MIHRTDILWINNWNILNKRHIFSYLSLLGTCLVILTFPRLAYASSTPVSQTSTVLQSIHQDLSKNVDLQQLIYWQKTVDALSHNAHQCITERSGNLNQIDKSLGILGSATAGEPKNLSTLRLKLQGEEKNLSGELATCKVLAIASADLAQKIHQKQEALHAAMLLQRDHNLWQQALALQSVPVSTWVGEREFWLMQNGQSIFAQRSLQISFGVGVVVFALSLLLRAPLARKIHRQHPPPVARNKFYHYVPLLAGISTSAAITALTNTLSPLIMLLLVTWGGYAFTAMFLALALSPTGVLSQHFDWPPQTLRSTLRRLRSIATLAAFGLAWLVMAPNDPLSLAHQDFFYSVYHLTLLGAVFWLIWRAGAHGPFHIYPLLRALTLLALTVTAAFTILGYRNLSNYLFFGLLMSLLAFGIGLFFSWELTDFWSRPPQPSSHWQRFLRRRLKLKNDQPLPWIAWLSTITHSFVWLGIAAFILYAWGLTHAGFTLLWKYFITGFAIGNFHIQ
;
A
#
# COMPACT_ATOMS: atom_id res chain seq x y z
N MET A 1 -64.46 35.28 11.05
CA MET A 1 -63.31 36.08 11.53
C MET A 1 -62.75 35.39 12.77
N ILE A 2 -61.85 34.43 12.59
CA ILE A 2 -61.16 33.70 13.67
C ILE A 2 -59.72 33.52 13.21
N HIS A 3 -58.78 34.19 13.88
CA HIS A 3 -57.35 34.10 13.62
C HIS A 3 -56.80 32.77 14.13
N ARG A 4 -56.22 31.97 13.23
CA ARG A 4 -55.43 30.78 13.57
C ARG A 4 -53.96 31.18 13.62
N THR A 5 -53.35 31.11 14.80
CA THR A 5 -51.94 31.34 15.05
C THR A 5 -51.15 30.07 14.71
N ASP A 6 -50.29 30.15 13.70
CA ASP A 6 -49.35 29.07 13.35
C ASP A 6 -48.12 29.13 14.28
N ILE A 7 -48.00 28.11 15.13
CA ILE A 7 -46.82 27.88 15.97
C ILE A 7 -45.76 27.15 15.14
N LEU A 8 -44.72 27.88 14.73
CA LEU A 8 -43.52 27.37 14.09
C LEU A 8 -42.68 26.54 15.07
N TRP A 9 -42.84 25.21 15.03
CA TRP A 9 -41.91 24.28 15.66
C TRP A 9 -40.63 24.13 14.80
N ILE A 10 -39.54 24.76 15.25
CA ILE A 10 -38.19 24.59 14.70
C ILE A 10 -37.69 23.19 15.06
N ASN A 11 -37.75 22.27 14.09
CA ASN A 11 -37.33 20.88 14.26
C ASN A 11 -35.81 20.73 14.00
N ASN A 12 -35.00 20.88 15.05
CA ASN A 12 -33.53 20.96 14.98
C ASN A 12 -32.81 19.62 15.24
N TRP A 13 -33.37 18.48 14.80
CA TRP A 13 -32.93 17.13 15.24
C TRP A 13 -32.26 16.23 14.19
N ASN A 14 -31.75 16.77 13.07
CA ASN A 14 -31.06 15.99 12.03
C ASN A 14 -29.52 16.03 12.09
N ILE A 15 -28.93 16.50 13.20
CA ILE A 15 -27.55 17.00 13.22
C ILE A 15 -26.49 15.97 13.68
N LEU A 16 -26.84 14.85 14.34
CA LEU A 16 -25.81 13.98 14.94
C LEU A 16 -25.34 12.75 14.15
N ASN A 17 -26.09 12.25 13.15
CA ASN A 17 -25.87 10.86 12.70
C ASN A 17 -24.94 10.67 11.48
N LYS A 18 -24.49 11.75 10.80
CA LYS A 18 -23.58 11.65 9.62
C LYS A 18 -22.09 11.78 9.96
N ARG A 19 -21.72 12.30 11.14
CA ARG A 19 -20.32 12.49 11.54
C ARG A 19 -19.61 11.19 11.94
N HIS A 20 -20.33 10.16 12.37
CA HIS A 20 -19.71 8.95 12.91
C HIS A 20 -19.13 8.03 11.82
N ILE A 21 -19.73 7.94 10.63
CA ILE A 21 -19.30 6.97 9.60
C ILE A 21 -17.92 7.35 9.02
N PHE A 22 -17.62 8.64 8.86
CA PHE A 22 -16.33 9.11 8.35
C PHE A 22 -15.20 9.05 9.41
N SER A 23 -15.57 9.11 10.69
CA SER A 23 -14.61 9.06 11.81
C SER A 23 -14.06 7.66 12.07
N TYR A 24 -14.85 6.61 11.85
CA TYR A 24 -14.40 5.22 12.06
C TYR A 24 -13.46 4.71 10.96
N LEU A 25 -13.60 5.21 9.71
CA LEU A 25 -12.69 4.90 8.60
C LEU A 25 -11.33 5.60 8.74
N SER A 26 -11.29 6.79 9.34
CA SER A 26 -10.05 7.54 9.59
C SER A 26 -9.22 6.97 10.76
N LEU A 27 -9.89 6.49 11.82
CA LEU A 27 -9.23 5.88 12.99
C LEU A 27 -8.54 4.54 12.70
N LEU A 28 -9.04 3.77 11.71
CA LEU A 28 -8.43 2.51 11.27
C LEU A 28 -7.16 2.76 10.41
N GLY A 29 -7.08 3.90 9.72
CA GLY A 29 -5.89 4.31 8.96
C GLY A 29 -4.76 4.86 9.84
N THR A 30 -5.08 5.51 10.97
CA THR A 30 -4.07 6.10 11.86
C THR A 30 -3.40 5.07 12.79
N CYS A 31 -4.05 3.96 13.12
CA CYS A 31 -3.40 2.86 13.88
C CYS A 31 -2.30 2.13 13.09
N LEU A 32 -2.29 2.20 11.76
CA LEU A 32 -1.28 1.55 10.92
C LEU A 32 0.00 2.37 10.75
N VAL A 33 -0.05 3.69 10.95
CA VAL A 33 1.09 4.60 10.76
C VAL A 33 1.97 4.73 12.01
N ILE A 34 1.45 4.37 13.19
CA ILE A 34 2.19 4.47 14.47
C ILE A 34 3.13 3.28 14.70
N LEU A 35 3.03 2.20 13.91
CA LEU A 35 3.87 1.00 14.02
C LEU A 35 5.21 1.08 13.25
N THR A 36 5.53 2.20 12.60
CA THR A 36 6.75 2.33 11.75
C THR A 36 7.62 3.53 12.14
N PHE A 37 8.02 3.64 13.41
CA PHE A 37 9.14 4.50 13.81
C PHE A 37 10.40 3.65 14.05
N PRO A 38 11.45 3.78 13.22
CA PRO A 38 12.73 3.16 13.52
C PRO A 38 13.48 3.98 14.59
N ARG A 39 14.12 3.25 15.50
CA ARG A 39 15.04 3.78 16.52
C ARG A 39 16.28 4.37 15.83
N LEU A 40 16.63 5.60 16.20
CA LEU A 40 17.89 6.25 15.81
C LEU A 40 19.07 5.50 16.44
N ALA A 41 19.95 4.97 15.59
CA ALA A 41 21.22 4.38 16.00
C ALA A 41 22.28 5.49 16.10
N TYR A 42 22.99 5.52 17.22
CA TYR A 42 24.19 6.34 17.39
C TYR A 42 25.33 5.74 16.55
N ALA A 43 25.90 6.54 15.66
CA ALA A 43 27.08 6.17 14.89
C ALA A 43 28.35 6.48 15.70
N SER A 44 29.16 5.45 15.96
CA SER A 44 30.54 5.62 16.42
C SER A 44 31.46 5.79 15.21
N SER A 45 32.38 6.76 15.27
CA SER A 45 33.36 6.99 14.23
C SER A 45 34.47 5.94 14.30
N THR A 46 34.52 5.05 13.33
CA THR A 46 35.63 4.09 13.16
C THR A 46 36.85 4.75 12.51
N PRO A 47 38.08 4.42 12.94
CA PRO A 47 39.31 5.01 12.40
C PRO A 47 39.57 4.64 10.93
N VAL A 48 40.14 5.59 10.17
CA VAL A 48 40.32 5.57 8.70
C VAL A 48 41.20 4.42 8.18
N SER A 49 42.09 3.86 8.99
CA SER A 49 42.94 2.73 8.55
C SER A 49 42.16 1.41 8.45
N GLN A 50 41.09 1.24 9.22
CA GLN A 50 40.26 0.04 9.17
C GLN A 50 39.32 0.06 7.95
N THR A 51 38.91 1.25 7.50
CA THR A 51 37.93 1.39 6.42
C THR A 51 38.47 0.99 5.05
N SER A 52 39.76 1.20 4.75
CA SER A 52 40.37 0.75 3.49
C SER A 52 40.39 -0.78 3.36
N THR A 53 40.70 -1.49 4.45
CA THR A 53 40.74 -2.96 4.47
C THR A 53 39.35 -3.58 4.25
N VAL A 54 38.31 -2.95 4.79
CA VAL A 54 36.91 -3.36 4.59
C VAL A 54 36.46 -3.13 3.15
N LEU A 55 36.81 -1.98 2.54
CA LEU A 55 36.52 -1.73 1.12
C LEU A 55 37.20 -2.77 0.21
N GLN A 56 38.45 -3.11 0.51
CA GLN A 56 39.23 -4.07 -0.28
C GLN A 56 38.68 -5.49 -0.14
N SER A 57 38.26 -5.91 1.06
CA SER A 57 37.64 -7.23 1.26
C SER A 57 36.30 -7.34 0.54
N ILE A 58 35.44 -6.32 0.63
CA ILE A 58 34.17 -6.29 -0.11
C ILE A 58 34.43 -6.34 -1.61
N HIS A 59 35.41 -5.58 -2.13
CA HIS A 59 35.75 -5.59 -3.55
C HIS A 59 36.20 -6.98 -4.03
N GLN A 60 37.05 -7.67 -3.26
CA GLN A 60 37.50 -9.02 -3.59
C GLN A 60 36.35 -10.03 -3.55
N ASP A 61 35.51 -9.98 -2.52
CA ASP A 61 34.41 -10.92 -2.35
C ASP A 61 33.26 -10.68 -3.34
N LEU A 62 33.09 -9.46 -3.87
CA LEU A 62 32.08 -9.15 -4.89
C LEU A 62 32.27 -9.95 -6.19
N SER A 63 33.49 -10.44 -6.45
CA SER A 63 33.81 -11.29 -7.60
C SER A 63 33.30 -12.74 -7.46
N LYS A 64 32.95 -13.17 -6.24
CA LYS A 64 32.50 -14.54 -5.95
C LYS A 64 30.98 -14.70 -6.12
N ASN A 65 30.46 -15.90 -5.85
CA ASN A 65 29.02 -16.10 -5.70
C ASN A 65 28.59 -15.51 -4.34
N VAL A 66 27.78 -14.46 -4.39
CA VAL A 66 27.35 -13.68 -3.22
C VAL A 66 25.84 -13.73 -3.12
N ASP A 67 25.32 -13.95 -1.90
CA ASP A 67 23.88 -13.91 -1.63
C ASP A 67 23.36 -12.47 -1.51
N LEU A 68 22.05 -12.27 -1.73
CA LEU A 68 21.39 -10.98 -1.65
C LEU A 68 21.55 -10.33 -0.26
N GLN A 69 21.46 -11.11 0.82
CA GLN A 69 21.60 -10.57 2.18
C GLN A 69 22.99 -9.95 2.41
N GLN A 70 24.02 -10.61 1.87
CA GLN A 70 25.40 -10.14 1.96
C GLN A 70 25.59 -8.84 1.15
N LEU A 71 24.98 -8.73 -0.03
CA LEU A 71 24.99 -7.50 -0.81
C LEU A 71 24.28 -6.34 -0.10
N ILE A 72 23.15 -6.60 0.58
CA ILE A 72 22.43 -5.59 1.37
C ILE A 72 23.30 -5.11 2.53
N TYR A 73 23.95 -6.04 3.23
CA TYR A 73 24.89 -5.71 4.31
C TYR A 73 26.06 -4.87 3.79
N TRP A 74 26.69 -5.27 2.69
CA TRP A 74 27.77 -4.49 2.08
C TRP A 74 27.31 -3.12 1.62
N GLN A 75 26.13 -2.99 1.01
CA GLN A 75 25.57 -1.69 0.65
C GLN A 75 25.47 -0.78 1.86
N LYS A 76 24.90 -1.26 2.97
CA LYS A 76 24.78 -0.48 4.21
C LYS A 76 26.14 -0.06 4.76
N THR A 77 27.13 -0.94 4.71
CA THR A 77 28.50 -0.65 5.15
C THR A 77 29.13 0.42 4.26
N VAL A 78 29.03 0.28 2.94
CA VAL A 78 29.58 1.23 1.96
C VAL A 78 28.90 2.59 2.06
N ASP A 79 27.58 2.64 2.27
CA ASP A 79 26.83 3.89 2.48
C ASP A 79 27.31 4.62 3.75
N ALA A 80 27.53 3.89 4.84
CA ALA A 80 28.07 4.46 6.07
C ALA A 80 29.50 4.99 5.88
N LEU A 81 30.35 4.28 5.13
CA LEU A 81 31.70 4.72 4.78
C LEU A 81 31.70 5.97 3.90
N SER A 82 30.83 6.02 2.90
CA SER A 82 30.64 7.18 2.04
C SER A 82 30.20 8.40 2.84
N HIS A 83 29.23 8.23 3.75
CA HIS A 83 28.79 9.29 4.65
C HIS A 83 29.94 9.83 5.52
N ASN A 84 30.70 8.94 6.16
CA ASN A 84 31.86 9.32 6.98
C ASN A 84 32.95 10.02 6.16
N ALA A 85 33.20 9.58 4.92
CA ALA A 85 34.15 10.22 4.03
C ALA A 85 33.71 11.65 3.65
N HIS A 86 32.43 11.85 3.35
CA HIS A 86 31.87 13.18 3.08
C HIS A 86 31.93 14.11 4.29
N GLN A 87 31.66 13.59 5.49
CA GLN A 87 31.81 14.34 6.73
C GLN A 87 33.27 14.75 6.95
N CYS A 88 34.22 13.83 6.76
CA CYS A 88 35.66 14.14 6.82
C CYS A 88 36.05 15.24 5.82
N ILE A 89 35.61 15.14 4.55
CA ILE A 89 35.89 16.17 3.54
C ILE A 89 35.37 17.53 4.00
N THR A 90 34.16 17.58 4.53
CA THR A 90 33.52 18.82 5.00
C THR A 90 34.28 19.42 6.18
N GLU A 91 34.59 18.62 7.20
CA GLU A 91 35.34 19.07 8.38
C GLU A 91 36.76 19.53 8.03
N ARG A 92 37.50 18.73 7.25
CA ARG A 92 38.89 19.03 6.89
C ARG A 92 39.00 20.22 5.94
N SER A 93 38.07 20.36 4.99
CA SER A 93 38.00 21.57 4.15
C SER A 93 37.66 22.82 4.95
N GLY A 94 36.79 22.70 5.97
CA GLY A 94 36.51 23.77 6.92
C GLY A 94 37.74 24.21 7.70
N ASN A 95 38.51 23.24 8.22
CA ASN A 95 39.75 23.50 8.97
C ASN A 95 40.85 24.11 8.08
N LEU A 96 41.03 23.60 6.85
CA LEU A 96 41.97 24.20 5.88
C LEU A 96 41.62 25.65 5.59
N ASN A 97 40.34 25.95 5.33
CA ASN A 97 39.89 27.33 5.13
C ASN A 97 40.14 28.23 6.34
N GLN A 98 40.14 27.70 7.56
CA GLN A 98 40.50 28.47 8.76
C GLN A 98 42.00 28.74 8.83
N ILE A 99 42.84 27.74 8.54
CA ILE A 99 44.30 27.89 8.50
C ILE A 99 44.71 28.88 7.41
N ASP A 100 44.12 28.79 6.22
CA ASP A 100 44.38 29.73 5.12
C ASP A 100 44.03 31.16 5.51
N LYS A 101 42.92 31.37 6.23
CA LYS A 101 42.57 32.68 6.79
C LYS A 101 43.59 33.15 7.82
N SER A 102 44.03 32.28 8.73
CA SER A 102 45.06 32.61 9.73
C SER A 102 46.40 32.97 9.09
N LEU A 103 46.83 32.21 8.07
CA LEU A 103 48.02 32.52 7.27
C LEU A 103 47.85 33.84 6.50
N GLY A 104 46.66 34.11 5.96
CA GLY A 104 46.32 35.37 5.31
C GLY A 104 46.41 36.58 6.24
N ILE A 105 45.96 36.45 7.50
CA ILE A 105 46.08 37.51 8.53
C ILE A 105 47.55 37.76 8.88
N LEU A 106 48.38 36.73 8.91
CA LEU A 106 49.82 36.85 9.19
C LEU A 106 50.62 37.50 8.04
N GLY A 107 50.03 37.60 6.83
CA GLY A 107 50.69 38.16 5.66
C GLY A 107 51.87 37.33 5.14
N SER A 108 52.49 37.83 4.07
CA SER A 108 53.70 37.23 3.50
C SER A 108 54.88 37.35 4.47
N ALA A 109 55.80 36.38 4.40
CA ALA A 109 57.01 36.41 5.22
C ALA A 109 57.84 37.66 4.89
N THR A 110 58.21 38.43 5.91
CA THR A 110 59.02 39.65 5.78
C THR A 110 60.38 39.48 6.45
N ALA A 111 61.41 40.13 5.90
CA ALA A 111 62.75 40.08 6.46
C ALA A 111 62.79 40.81 7.81
N GLY A 112 63.24 40.13 8.88
CA GLY A 112 63.30 40.68 10.24
C GLY A 112 62.07 40.38 11.12
N GLU A 113 61.17 39.50 10.69
CA GLU A 113 60.02 39.07 11.48
C GLU A 113 60.43 38.47 12.85
N PRO A 114 59.71 38.80 13.94
CA PRO A 114 60.03 38.24 15.24
C PRO A 114 59.85 36.72 15.28
N LYS A 115 60.75 36.02 16.00
CA LYS A 115 60.87 34.55 16.02
C LYS A 115 59.56 33.79 16.36
N ASN A 116 58.68 34.43 17.11
CA ASN A 116 57.37 33.87 17.48
C ASN A 116 56.44 33.74 16.27
N LEU A 117 56.38 34.74 15.39
CA LEU A 117 55.54 34.73 14.20
C LEU A 117 56.08 33.75 13.14
N SER A 118 57.39 33.68 12.96
CA SER A 118 57.99 32.71 12.04
C SER A 118 57.74 31.26 12.49
N THR A 119 57.84 30.99 13.80
CA THR A 119 57.52 29.67 14.37
C THR A 119 56.03 29.31 14.19
N LEU A 120 55.14 30.28 14.41
CA LEU A 120 53.70 30.08 14.21
C LEU A 120 53.37 29.82 12.73
N ARG A 121 53.97 30.55 11.79
CA ARG A 121 53.77 30.34 10.36
C ARG A 121 54.22 28.94 9.94
N LEU A 122 55.40 28.50 10.37
CA LEU A 122 55.89 27.14 10.09
C LEU A 122 54.96 26.06 10.67
N LYS A 123 54.41 26.27 11.86
CA LYS A 123 53.43 25.36 12.47
C LYS A 123 52.16 25.27 11.64
N LEU A 124 51.58 26.41 11.26
CA LEU A 124 50.36 26.46 10.44
C LEU A 124 50.56 25.84 9.06
N GLN A 125 51.71 26.08 8.41
CA GLN A 125 52.06 25.44 7.13
C GLN A 125 52.23 23.91 7.27
N GLY A 126 52.77 23.45 8.41
CA GLY A 126 52.84 22.02 8.72
C GLY A 126 51.45 21.40 8.89
N GLU A 127 50.54 22.07 9.61
CA GLU A 127 49.15 21.65 9.80
C GLU A 127 48.37 21.67 8.47
N GLU A 128 48.57 22.68 7.62
CA GLU A 128 48.00 22.78 6.27
C GLU A 128 48.38 21.56 5.42
N LYS A 129 49.68 21.22 5.36
CA LYS A 129 50.18 20.07 4.59
C LYS A 129 49.59 18.76 5.11
N ASN A 130 49.52 18.58 6.42
CA ASN A 130 48.93 17.38 7.04
C ASN A 130 47.44 17.26 6.73
N LEU A 131 46.66 18.33 6.91
CA LEU A 131 45.23 18.35 6.60
C LEU A 131 44.94 18.15 5.12
N SER A 132 45.79 18.68 4.23
CA SER A 132 45.69 18.45 2.79
C SER A 132 45.87 16.97 2.44
N GLY A 133 46.83 16.28 3.08
CA GLY A 133 47.02 14.84 2.94
C GLY A 133 45.83 14.01 3.47
N GLU A 134 45.28 14.37 4.62
CA GLU A 134 44.07 13.76 5.18
C GLU A 134 42.85 13.98 4.27
N LEU A 135 42.67 15.19 3.75
CA LEU A 135 41.60 15.54 2.83
C LEU A 135 41.70 14.75 1.52
N ALA A 136 42.91 14.59 0.97
CA ALA A 136 43.13 13.74 -0.19
C ALA A 136 42.73 12.28 0.09
N THR A 137 43.09 11.75 1.26
CA THR A 137 42.70 10.40 1.70
C THR A 137 41.18 10.26 1.80
N CYS A 138 40.49 11.23 2.41
CA CYS A 138 39.04 11.22 2.52
C CYS A 138 38.35 11.34 1.15
N LYS A 139 38.91 12.10 0.20
CA LYS A 139 38.42 12.14 -1.20
C LYS A 139 38.56 10.81 -1.91
N VAL A 140 39.70 10.12 -1.78
CA VAL A 140 39.90 8.79 -2.36
C VAL A 140 38.90 7.79 -1.76
N LEU A 141 38.67 7.84 -0.44
CA LEU A 141 37.69 6.99 0.24
C LEU A 141 36.25 7.24 -0.25
N ALA A 142 35.88 8.51 -0.47
CA ALA A 142 34.57 8.87 -1.02
C ALA A 142 34.37 8.32 -2.45
N ILE A 143 35.39 8.43 -3.31
CA ILE A 143 35.33 7.90 -4.69
C ILE A 143 35.29 6.37 -4.68
N ALA A 144 36.13 5.72 -3.88
CA ALA A 144 36.18 4.25 -3.80
C ALA A 144 34.87 3.65 -3.25
N SER A 145 34.27 4.29 -2.24
CA SER A 145 32.98 3.88 -1.72
C SER A 145 31.85 4.11 -2.73
N ALA A 146 31.86 5.21 -3.48
CA ALA A 146 30.87 5.45 -4.55
C ALA A 146 30.97 4.42 -5.69
N ASP A 147 32.18 4.12 -6.18
CA ASP A 147 32.41 3.08 -7.20
C ASP A 147 31.93 1.70 -6.71
N LEU A 148 32.26 1.35 -5.46
CA LEU A 148 31.85 0.07 -4.89
C LEU A 148 30.33 0.00 -4.70
N ALA A 149 29.68 1.08 -4.26
CA ALA A 149 28.22 1.16 -4.16
C ALA A 149 27.56 0.92 -5.51
N GLN A 150 28.09 1.52 -6.59
CA GLN A 150 27.57 1.30 -7.94
C GLN A 150 27.73 -0.16 -8.37
N LYS A 151 28.88 -0.79 -8.10
CA LYS A 151 29.12 -2.21 -8.44
C LYS A 151 28.24 -3.16 -7.63
N ILE A 152 28.03 -2.89 -6.34
CA ILE A 152 27.09 -3.64 -5.49
C ILE A 152 25.69 -3.52 -6.06
N HIS A 153 25.27 -2.30 -6.41
CA HIS A 153 23.94 -2.06 -6.99
C HIS A 153 23.74 -2.81 -8.31
N GLN A 154 24.70 -2.74 -9.24
CA GLN A 154 24.65 -3.50 -10.50
C GLN A 154 24.57 -5.02 -10.26
N LYS A 155 25.31 -5.56 -9.28
CA LYS A 155 25.26 -6.97 -8.92
C LYS A 155 23.91 -7.36 -8.31
N GLN A 156 23.35 -6.50 -7.45
CA GLN A 156 22.00 -6.68 -6.90
C GLN A 156 20.96 -6.71 -8.01
N GLU A 157 20.98 -5.75 -8.94
CA GLU A 157 20.06 -5.71 -10.08
C GLU A 157 20.18 -6.96 -10.95
N ALA A 158 21.40 -7.42 -11.24
CA ALA A 158 21.63 -8.64 -12.01
C ALA A 158 21.09 -9.88 -11.29
N LEU A 159 21.30 -10.00 -9.98
CA LEU A 159 20.75 -11.10 -9.18
C LEU A 159 19.24 -11.04 -9.08
N HIS A 160 18.66 -9.85 -8.89
CA HIS A 160 17.20 -9.66 -8.90
C HIS A 160 16.60 -10.06 -10.25
N ALA A 161 17.21 -9.65 -11.36
CA ALA A 161 16.79 -10.03 -12.70
C ALA A 161 16.89 -11.54 -12.91
N ALA A 162 18.00 -12.17 -12.47
CA ALA A 162 18.19 -13.60 -12.53
C ALA A 162 17.15 -14.36 -11.69
N MET A 163 16.87 -13.90 -10.47
CA MET A 163 15.85 -14.48 -9.59
C MET A 163 14.44 -14.32 -10.18
N LEU A 164 14.11 -13.17 -10.76
CA LEU A 164 12.80 -12.93 -11.39
C LEU A 164 12.57 -13.87 -12.59
N LEU A 165 13.59 -14.06 -13.42
CA LEU A 165 13.54 -14.90 -14.62
C LEU A 165 13.87 -16.37 -14.33
N GLN A 166 14.17 -16.73 -13.08
CA GLN A 166 14.43 -18.11 -12.72
C GLN A 166 13.19 -18.95 -12.97
N ARG A 167 13.36 -19.95 -13.84
CA ARG A 167 12.32 -20.92 -14.14
C ARG A 167 12.34 -22.02 -13.08
N ASP A 168 11.23 -22.18 -12.39
CA ASP A 168 10.95 -23.28 -11.47
C ASP A 168 10.17 -24.40 -12.21
N HIS A 169 9.62 -25.33 -11.45
CA HIS A 169 8.69 -26.34 -11.94
C HIS A 169 7.49 -25.69 -12.61
N ASN A 170 7.19 -26.12 -13.83
CA ASN A 170 5.96 -25.71 -14.50
C ASN A 170 4.73 -26.30 -13.81
N LEU A 171 3.53 -25.80 -14.12
CA LEU A 171 2.29 -26.22 -13.46
C LEU A 171 2.05 -27.74 -13.53
N TRP A 172 2.46 -28.39 -14.62
CA TRP A 172 2.34 -29.84 -14.78
C TRP A 172 3.30 -30.60 -13.87
N GLN A 173 4.55 -30.15 -13.78
CA GLN A 173 5.53 -30.71 -12.86
C GLN A 173 5.12 -30.52 -11.41
N GLN A 174 4.55 -29.36 -11.06
CA GLN A 174 3.99 -29.12 -9.72
C GLN A 174 2.83 -30.09 -9.42
N ALA A 175 1.94 -30.35 -10.39
CA ALA A 175 0.86 -31.31 -10.24
C ALA A 175 1.37 -32.75 -10.04
N LEU A 176 2.39 -33.15 -10.80
CA LEU A 176 3.04 -34.47 -10.64
C LEU A 176 3.76 -34.58 -9.28
N ALA A 177 4.45 -33.52 -8.85
CA ALA A 177 5.07 -33.47 -7.52
C ALA A 177 4.03 -33.64 -6.41
N LEU A 178 2.87 -32.99 -6.53
CA LEU A 178 1.76 -33.12 -5.59
C LEU A 178 1.23 -34.56 -5.51
N GLN A 179 1.18 -35.29 -6.62
CA GLN A 179 0.79 -36.70 -6.64
C GLN A 179 1.81 -37.62 -5.93
N SER A 180 3.08 -37.22 -5.89
CA SER A 180 4.15 -37.99 -5.23
C SER A 180 4.23 -37.77 -3.72
N VAL A 181 3.40 -36.86 -3.16
CA VAL A 181 3.39 -36.55 -1.73
C VAL A 181 2.94 -37.76 -0.91
N PRO A 182 3.70 -38.18 0.13
CA PRO A 182 3.33 -39.30 0.98
C PRO A 182 1.96 -39.14 1.65
N VAL A 183 1.23 -40.23 1.83
CA VAL A 183 -0.08 -40.26 2.49
C VAL A 183 -0.03 -39.66 3.90
N SER A 184 1.10 -39.81 4.62
CA SER A 184 1.30 -39.22 5.94
C SER A 184 1.21 -37.69 5.94
N THR A 185 1.68 -37.03 4.89
CA THR A 185 1.58 -35.57 4.75
C THR A 185 0.13 -35.14 4.59
N TRP A 186 -0.67 -35.88 3.81
CA TRP A 186 -2.12 -35.63 3.68
C TRP A 186 -2.88 -35.86 4.99
N VAL A 187 -2.45 -36.81 5.81
CA VAL A 187 -2.98 -36.99 7.17
C VAL A 187 -2.61 -35.79 8.04
N GLY A 188 -1.37 -35.31 7.99
CA GLY A 188 -0.92 -34.11 8.69
C GLY A 188 -1.68 -32.85 8.27
N GLU A 189 -1.91 -32.64 6.98
CA GLU A 189 -2.77 -31.57 6.45
C GLU A 189 -4.18 -31.65 7.03
N ARG A 190 -4.80 -32.84 6.93
CA ARG A 190 -6.14 -33.05 7.48
C ARG A 190 -6.18 -32.73 8.97
N GLU A 191 -5.16 -33.13 9.73
CA GLU A 191 -5.05 -32.83 11.15
C GLU A 191 -4.85 -31.34 11.40
N PHE A 192 -4.02 -30.65 10.63
CA PHE A 192 -3.85 -29.20 10.74
C PHE A 192 -5.16 -28.42 10.51
N TRP A 193 -5.95 -28.82 9.53
CA TRP A 193 -7.22 -28.15 9.21
C TRP A 193 -8.37 -28.56 10.14
N LEU A 194 -8.43 -29.83 10.56
CA LEU A 194 -9.59 -30.41 11.25
C LEU A 194 -9.37 -30.77 12.71
N MET A 195 -8.13 -30.77 13.20
CA MET A 195 -7.80 -31.06 14.59
C MET A 195 -7.18 -29.84 15.26
N GLN A 196 -7.58 -29.60 16.49
CA GLN A 196 -6.96 -28.61 17.37
C GLN A 196 -6.88 -29.21 18.78
N ASN A 197 -5.68 -29.22 19.36
CA ASN A 197 -5.40 -29.85 20.66
C ASN A 197 -5.76 -31.36 20.71
N GLY A 198 -5.52 -32.09 19.60
CA GLY A 198 -5.78 -33.54 19.52
C GLY A 198 -7.27 -33.93 19.44
N GLN A 199 -8.17 -32.95 19.36
CA GLN A 199 -9.61 -33.18 19.17
C GLN A 199 -10.06 -32.57 17.85
N SER A 200 -11.09 -33.19 17.23
CA SER A 200 -11.72 -32.61 16.06
C SER A 200 -12.30 -31.25 16.41
N ILE A 201 -12.08 -30.25 15.56
CA ILE A 201 -12.65 -28.90 15.71
C ILE A 201 -14.16 -28.95 15.92
N PHE A 202 -14.86 -29.89 15.26
CA PHE A 202 -16.31 -30.04 15.35
C PHE A 202 -16.79 -30.67 16.68
N ALA A 203 -15.90 -31.39 17.37
CA ALA A 203 -16.19 -31.96 18.68
C ALA A 203 -15.99 -30.94 19.82
N GLN A 204 -15.32 -29.81 19.56
CA GLN A 204 -15.07 -28.80 20.57
C GLN A 204 -16.36 -28.08 20.97
N ARG A 205 -16.72 -28.18 22.25
CA ARG A 205 -17.91 -27.54 22.83
C ARG A 205 -17.91 -26.02 22.63
N SER A 206 -16.76 -25.37 22.73
CA SER A 206 -16.57 -23.93 22.50
C SER A 206 -16.93 -23.51 21.08
N LEU A 207 -16.52 -24.29 20.07
CA LEU A 207 -16.88 -24.02 18.68
C LEU A 207 -18.39 -24.17 18.45
N GLN A 208 -18.99 -25.23 18.99
CA GLN A 208 -20.43 -25.45 18.92
C GLN A 208 -21.21 -24.30 19.57
N ILE A 209 -20.74 -23.80 20.73
CA ILE A 209 -21.31 -22.61 21.38
C ILE A 209 -21.14 -21.38 20.50
N SER A 210 -19.95 -21.12 19.95
CA SER A 210 -19.69 -19.96 19.08
C SER A 210 -20.57 -19.95 17.84
N PHE A 211 -20.70 -21.11 17.18
CA PHE A 211 -21.58 -21.28 16.03
C PHE A 211 -23.05 -21.10 16.43
N GLY A 212 -23.48 -21.74 17.52
CA GLY A 212 -24.84 -21.62 18.05
C GLY A 212 -25.22 -20.17 18.37
N VAL A 213 -24.36 -19.43 19.08
CA VAL A 213 -24.57 -18.02 19.39
C VAL A 213 -24.57 -17.17 18.11
N GLY A 214 -23.66 -17.44 17.16
CA GLY A 214 -23.64 -16.77 15.86
C GLY A 214 -24.95 -16.95 15.07
N VAL A 215 -25.48 -18.17 15.02
CA VAL A 215 -26.77 -18.49 14.38
C VAL A 215 -27.93 -17.81 15.11
N VAL A 216 -27.94 -17.81 16.44
CA VAL A 216 -28.96 -17.10 17.23
C VAL A 216 -28.93 -15.60 16.98
N VAL A 217 -27.76 -14.97 16.97
CA VAL A 217 -27.62 -13.54 16.66
C VAL A 217 -28.02 -13.23 15.22
N PHE A 218 -27.66 -14.09 14.27
CA PHE A 218 -28.10 -13.99 12.88
C PHE A 218 -29.64 -14.06 12.77
N ALA A 219 -30.26 -15.06 13.38
CA ALA A 219 -31.71 -15.25 13.38
C ALA A 219 -32.44 -14.10 14.07
N LEU A 220 -31.96 -13.67 15.24
CA LEU A 220 -32.51 -12.52 15.97
C LEU A 220 -32.41 -11.24 15.13
N SER A 221 -31.27 -11.02 14.46
CA SER A 221 -31.07 -9.89 13.57
C SER A 221 -32.00 -9.92 12.35
N LEU A 222 -32.27 -11.12 11.79
CA LEU A 222 -33.24 -11.30 10.72
C LEU A 222 -34.68 -11.01 11.18
N LEU A 223 -35.08 -11.50 12.35
CA LEU A 223 -36.41 -11.29 12.91
C LEU A 223 -36.64 -9.81 13.26
N LEU A 224 -35.64 -9.15 13.83
CA LEU A 224 -35.68 -7.73 14.18
C LEU A 224 -35.61 -6.81 12.95
N ARG A 225 -35.15 -7.30 11.80
CA ARG A 225 -34.99 -6.50 10.58
C ARG A 225 -36.31 -5.87 10.12
N ALA A 226 -37.39 -6.65 10.04
CA ALA A 226 -38.69 -6.18 9.56
C ALA A 226 -39.32 -5.11 10.46
N PRO A 227 -39.43 -5.29 11.80
CA PRO A 227 -40.00 -4.28 12.67
C PRO A 227 -39.13 -3.01 12.75
N LEU A 228 -37.79 -3.13 12.77
CA LEU A 228 -36.92 -1.96 12.72
C LEU A 228 -37.08 -1.20 11.40
N ALA A 229 -37.09 -1.89 10.27
CA ALA A 229 -37.28 -1.25 8.97
C ALA A 229 -38.63 -0.50 8.90
N ARG A 230 -39.72 -1.11 9.39
CA ARG A 230 -41.04 -0.46 9.46
C ARG A 230 -41.05 0.74 10.41
N LYS A 231 -40.46 0.62 11.61
CA LYS A 231 -40.42 1.72 12.59
C LYS A 231 -39.63 2.91 12.05
N ILE A 232 -38.47 2.64 11.44
CA ILE A 232 -37.64 3.68 10.81
C ILE A 232 -38.40 4.31 9.64
N HIS A 233 -39.05 3.52 8.79
CA HIS A 233 -39.81 4.03 7.64
C HIS A 233 -40.99 4.92 8.05
N ARG A 234 -41.69 4.57 9.14
CA ARG A 234 -42.77 5.39 9.71
C ARG A 234 -42.29 6.72 10.27
N GLN A 235 -41.09 6.74 10.85
CA GLN A 235 -40.55 7.96 11.43
C GLN A 235 -39.97 8.84 10.33
N HIS A 236 -39.02 8.32 9.54
CA HIS A 236 -38.37 9.05 8.44
C HIS A 236 -38.14 8.08 7.27
N PRO A 237 -38.76 8.27 6.08
CA PRO A 237 -38.50 7.42 4.93
C PRO A 237 -37.00 7.48 4.61
N PRO A 238 -36.24 6.39 4.85
CA PRO A 238 -34.81 6.44 4.71
C PRO A 238 -34.47 6.50 3.22
N PRO A 239 -33.36 7.17 2.84
CA PRO A 239 -32.89 7.14 1.47
C PRO A 239 -32.71 5.69 1.01
N VAL A 240 -33.05 5.39 -0.25
CA VAL A 240 -33.09 4.05 -0.84
C VAL A 240 -31.81 3.23 -0.56
N ALA A 241 -30.65 3.89 -0.47
CA ALA A 241 -29.36 3.30 -0.10
C ALA A 241 -29.35 2.62 1.29
N ARG A 242 -30.01 3.20 2.30
CA ARG A 242 -30.00 2.71 3.69
C ARG A 242 -30.81 1.41 3.83
N ASN A 243 -31.80 1.17 2.97
CA ASN A 243 -32.60 -0.06 3.02
C ASN A 243 -31.79 -1.30 2.60
N LYS A 244 -30.80 -1.13 1.70
CA LYS A 244 -29.91 -2.22 1.27
C LYS A 244 -28.89 -2.61 2.33
N PHE A 245 -28.44 -1.66 3.16
CA PHE A 245 -27.52 -1.93 4.27
C PHE A 245 -28.09 -2.98 5.24
N TYR A 246 -29.36 -2.83 5.62
CA TYR A 246 -30.04 -3.76 6.55
C TYR A 246 -30.14 -5.21 6.03
N HIS A 247 -29.87 -5.46 4.74
CA HIS A 247 -29.83 -6.82 4.21
C HIS A 247 -28.59 -7.59 4.67
N TYR A 248 -27.45 -6.91 4.86
CA TYR A 248 -26.17 -7.55 5.20
C TYR A 248 -25.87 -7.50 6.70
N VAL A 249 -26.56 -6.64 7.47
CA VAL A 249 -26.39 -6.53 8.92
C VAL A 249 -26.51 -7.88 9.65
N PRO A 250 -27.53 -8.73 9.40
CA PRO A 250 -27.64 -10.01 10.10
C PRO A 250 -26.42 -10.91 9.87
N LEU A 251 -25.94 -10.96 8.62
CA LEU A 251 -24.82 -11.80 8.23
C LEU A 251 -23.51 -11.29 8.85
N LEU A 252 -23.27 -9.97 8.83
CA LEU A 252 -22.11 -9.38 9.51
C LEU A 252 -22.17 -9.59 11.02
N ALA A 253 -23.33 -9.41 11.66
CA ALA A 253 -23.49 -9.59 13.09
C ALA A 253 -23.26 -11.04 13.52
N GLY A 254 -23.75 -12.02 12.75
CA GLY A 254 -23.48 -13.43 13.00
C GLY A 254 -21.99 -13.76 12.91
N ILE A 255 -21.34 -13.36 11.81
CA ILE A 255 -19.91 -13.62 11.58
C ILE A 255 -19.03 -12.92 12.61
N SER A 256 -19.30 -11.65 12.93
CA SER A 256 -18.50 -10.90 13.91
C SER A 256 -18.65 -11.47 15.31
N THR A 257 -19.86 -11.92 15.68
CA THR A 257 -20.09 -12.56 16.98
C THR A 257 -19.39 -13.90 17.06
N SER A 258 -19.50 -14.75 16.03
CA SER A 258 -18.76 -16.02 15.99
C SER A 258 -17.25 -15.80 16.06
N ALA A 259 -16.71 -14.82 15.32
CA ALA A 259 -15.30 -14.48 15.34
C ALA A 259 -14.83 -14.00 16.72
N ALA A 260 -15.60 -13.12 17.37
CA ALA A 260 -15.30 -12.64 18.71
C ALA A 260 -15.29 -13.78 19.73
N ILE A 261 -16.28 -14.68 19.70
CA ILE A 261 -16.36 -15.81 20.64
C ILE A 261 -15.23 -16.82 20.38
N THR A 262 -14.91 -17.14 19.13
CA THR A 262 -13.77 -18.02 18.83
C THR A 262 -12.44 -17.42 19.26
N ALA A 263 -12.27 -16.10 19.14
CA ALA A 263 -11.09 -15.41 19.63
C ALA A 263 -11.00 -15.44 21.17
N LEU A 264 -12.11 -15.19 21.86
CA LEU A 264 -12.17 -15.22 23.33
C LEU A 264 -11.95 -16.62 23.91
N THR A 265 -12.40 -17.66 23.20
CA THR A 265 -12.26 -19.06 23.64
C THR A 265 -10.96 -19.72 23.18
N ASN A 266 -10.09 -18.97 22.48
CA ASN A 266 -8.84 -19.47 21.89
C ASN A 266 -9.03 -20.73 21.01
N THR A 267 -10.16 -20.83 20.31
CA THR A 267 -10.50 -21.95 19.43
C THR A 267 -10.44 -21.55 17.96
N LEU A 268 -9.58 -20.58 17.64
CA LEU A 268 -9.30 -20.18 16.28
C LEU A 268 -8.41 -21.25 15.62
N SER A 269 -9.04 -22.27 15.03
CA SER A 269 -8.34 -23.15 14.10
C SER A 269 -8.09 -22.42 12.77
N PRO A 270 -7.07 -22.82 11.99
CA PRO A 270 -6.80 -22.25 10.66
C PRO A 270 -8.03 -22.30 9.74
N LEU A 271 -8.79 -23.40 9.76
CA LEU A 271 -10.02 -23.54 8.97
C LEU A 271 -11.10 -22.54 9.37
N ILE A 272 -11.33 -22.40 10.68
CA ILE A 272 -12.35 -21.47 11.21
C ILE A 272 -11.97 -20.04 10.85
N MET A 273 -10.69 -19.67 11.00
CA MET A 273 -10.20 -18.36 10.63
C MET A 273 -10.35 -18.10 9.13
N LEU A 274 -9.97 -19.06 8.29
CA LEU A 274 -10.15 -18.99 6.83
C LEU A 274 -11.62 -18.77 6.45
N LEU A 275 -12.55 -19.52 7.06
CA LEU A 275 -13.98 -19.38 6.83
C LEU A 275 -14.51 -18.03 7.30
N LEU A 276 -14.20 -17.61 8.54
CA LEU A 276 -14.67 -16.34 9.09
C LEU A 276 -14.15 -15.14 8.29
N VAL A 277 -12.88 -15.12 7.91
CA VAL A 277 -12.28 -14.04 7.12
C VAL A 277 -12.86 -14.04 5.70
N THR A 278 -13.02 -15.20 5.05
CA THR A 278 -13.58 -15.28 3.69
C THR A 278 -15.04 -14.84 3.67
N TRP A 279 -15.86 -15.36 4.59
CA TRP A 279 -17.27 -15.01 4.68
C TRP A 279 -17.49 -13.57 5.14
N GLY A 280 -16.70 -13.09 6.11
CA GLY A 280 -16.73 -11.71 6.59
C GLY A 280 -16.30 -10.73 5.50
N GLY A 281 -15.24 -11.06 4.76
CA GLY A 281 -14.80 -10.32 3.57
C GLY A 281 -15.86 -10.29 2.48
N TYR A 282 -16.47 -11.42 2.15
CA TYR A 282 -17.61 -11.46 1.23
C TYR A 282 -18.77 -10.57 1.69
N ALA A 283 -19.19 -10.69 2.95
CA ALA A 283 -20.27 -9.90 3.53
C ALA A 283 -20.02 -8.39 3.41
N PHE A 284 -18.82 -7.98 3.84
CA PHE A 284 -18.39 -6.60 3.86
C PHE A 284 -18.34 -6.02 2.44
N THR A 285 -17.72 -6.73 1.51
CA THR A 285 -17.61 -6.32 0.11
C THR A 285 -18.97 -6.32 -0.59
N ALA A 286 -19.83 -7.31 -0.33
CA ALA A 286 -21.18 -7.37 -0.89
C ALA A 286 -22.05 -6.21 -0.40
N MET A 287 -21.89 -5.81 0.86
CA MET A 287 -22.50 -4.62 1.45
C MET A 287 -21.97 -3.35 0.80
N PHE A 288 -20.65 -3.19 0.71
CA PHE A 288 -20.02 -2.02 0.08
C PHE A 288 -20.45 -1.85 -1.37
N LEU A 289 -20.40 -2.93 -2.17
CA LEU A 289 -20.85 -2.93 -3.55
C LEU A 289 -22.34 -2.65 -3.69
N ALA A 290 -23.18 -3.15 -2.78
CA ALA A 290 -24.61 -2.86 -2.80
C ALA A 290 -24.93 -1.39 -2.50
N LEU A 291 -24.11 -0.73 -1.68
CA LEU A 291 -24.18 0.71 -1.41
C LEU A 291 -23.72 1.52 -2.63
N ALA A 292 -22.53 1.19 -3.16
CA ALA A 292 -21.93 1.84 -4.32
C ALA A 292 -22.81 1.77 -5.58
N LEU A 293 -23.47 0.64 -5.80
CA LEU A 293 -24.33 0.35 -6.97
C LEU A 293 -25.83 0.50 -6.65
N SER A 294 -26.20 1.17 -5.55
CA SER A 294 -27.58 1.56 -5.32
C SER A 294 -28.01 2.58 -6.39
N PRO A 295 -29.31 2.73 -6.74
CA PRO A 295 -29.75 3.70 -7.77
C PRO A 295 -29.38 5.16 -7.45
N THR A 296 -29.18 5.45 -6.16
CA THR A 296 -28.69 6.72 -5.64
C THR A 296 -27.19 6.70 -5.35
N GLY A 297 -26.50 5.65 -5.75
CA GLY A 297 -25.08 5.41 -5.50
C GLY A 297 -24.24 6.01 -6.61
N VAL A 298 -22.99 6.32 -6.26
CA VAL A 298 -22.01 6.98 -7.15
C VAL A 298 -21.88 6.23 -8.48
N LEU A 299 -21.79 4.89 -8.44
CA LEU A 299 -21.53 4.12 -9.65
C LEU A 299 -22.73 4.08 -10.61
N SER A 300 -23.96 3.95 -10.11
CA SER A 300 -25.12 3.79 -11.00
C SER A 300 -25.41 5.04 -11.83
N GLN A 301 -24.99 6.22 -11.35
CA GLN A 301 -25.17 7.48 -12.06
C GLN A 301 -24.15 7.66 -13.21
N HIS A 302 -23.02 6.95 -13.13
CA HIS A 302 -21.93 7.05 -14.10
C HIS A 302 -21.91 5.86 -15.09
N PHE A 303 -22.72 4.83 -14.84
CA PHE A 303 -22.84 3.65 -15.70
C PHE A 303 -24.25 3.52 -16.28
N ASP A 304 -24.39 3.77 -17.59
CA ASP A 304 -25.61 3.50 -18.35
C ASP A 304 -25.74 2.00 -18.72
N TRP A 305 -25.48 1.13 -17.76
CA TRP A 305 -25.49 -0.31 -17.99
C TRP A 305 -26.90 -0.89 -17.84
N PRO A 306 -27.30 -1.83 -18.71
CA PRO A 306 -28.56 -2.53 -18.52
C PRO A 306 -28.52 -3.30 -17.19
N PRO A 307 -29.66 -3.42 -16.47
CA PRO A 307 -29.70 -3.99 -15.13
C PRO A 307 -29.18 -5.44 -15.06
N GLN A 308 -29.27 -6.18 -16.18
CA GLN A 308 -28.72 -7.54 -16.30
C GLN A 308 -27.19 -7.53 -16.27
N THR A 309 -26.53 -6.65 -17.02
CA THR A 309 -25.07 -6.50 -17.00
C THR A 309 -24.59 -6.05 -15.63
N LEU A 310 -25.27 -5.07 -15.00
CA LEU A 310 -24.94 -4.60 -13.66
C LEU A 310 -24.96 -5.73 -12.63
N ARG A 311 -26.02 -6.56 -12.62
CA ARG A 311 -26.14 -7.72 -11.73
C ARG A 311 -25.05 -8.76 -11.98
N SER A 312 -24.74 -9.03 -13.25
CA SER A 312 -23.67 -9.97 -13.60
C SER A 312 -22.30 -9.45 -13.15
N THR A 313 -21.99 -8.18 -13.41
CA THR A 313 -20.72 -7.57 -13.02
C THR A 313 -20.57 -7.55 -11.49
N LEU A 314 -21.64 -7.21 -10.78
CA LEU A 314 -21.67 -7.21 -9.32
C LEU A 314 -21.42 -8.62 -8.74
N ARG A 315 -22.01 -9.66 -9.34
CA ARG A 315 -21.75 -11.06 -8.93
C ARG A 315 -20.27 -11.43 -9.11
N ARG A 316 -19.66 -11.03 -10.23
CA ARG A 316 -18.23 -11.29 -10.48
C ARG A 316 -17.34 -10.52 -9.53
N LEU A 317 -17.63 -9.25 -9.29
CA LEU A 317 -16.84 -8.42 -8.39
C LEU A 317 -16.88 -8.96 -6.96
N ARG A 318 -18.04 -9.49 -6.53
CA ARG A 318 -18.14 -10.25 -5.27
C ARG A 318 -17.33 -11.53 -5.29
N SER A 319 -17.35 -12.28 -6.39
CA SER A 319 -16.53 -13.49 -6.54
C SER A 319 -15.04 -13.17 -6.43
N ILE A 320 -14.56 -12.15 -7.14
CA ILE A 320 -13.18 -11.67 -7.09
C ILE A 320 -12.82 -11.22 -5.68
N ALA A 321 -13.69 -10.45 -5.02
CA ALA A 321 -13.46 -10.00 -3.66
C ALA A 321 -13.43 -11.16 -2.64
N THR A 322 -14.25 -12.19 -2.85
CA THR A 322 -14.24 -13.42 -2.04
C THR A 322 -12.95 -14.20 -2.24
N LEU A 323 -12.51 -14.36 -3.49
CA LEU A 323 -11.24 -15.00 -3.81
C LEU A 323 -10.07 -14.22 -3.21
N ALA A 324 -10.08 -12.89 -3.29
CA ALA A 324 -9.06 -12.05 -2.67
C ALA A 324 -9.05 -12.16 -1.13
N ALA A 325 -10.21 -12.17 -0.49
CA ALA A 325 -10.32 -12.37 0.96
C ALA A 325 -9.83 -13.76 1.38
N PHE A 326 -10.16 -14.80 0.60
CA PHE A 326 -9.65 -16.14 0.77
C PHE A 326 -8.12 -16.19 0.62
N GLY A 327 -7.56 -15.58 -0.43
CA GLY A 327 -6.11 -15.57 -0.65
C GLY A 327 -5.35 -14.82 0.44
N LEU A 328 -5.89 -13.71 0.94
CA LEU A 328 -5.31 -12.99 2.09
C LEU A 328 -5.36 -13.85 3.36
N ALA A 329 -6.50 -14.48 3.65
CA ALA A 329 -6.63 -15.36 4.80
C ALA A 329 -5.67 -16.56 4.70
N TRP A 330 -5.57 -17.17 3.52
CA TRP A 330 -4.65 -18.25 3.23
C TRP A 330 -3.20 -17.83 3.46
N LEU A 331 -2.78 -16.66 2.95
CA LEU A 331 -1.41 -16.16 3.11
C LEU A 331 -1.02 -15.96 4.59
N VAL A 332 -1.97 -15.53 5.43
CA VAL A 332 -1.72 -15.37 6.88
C VAL A 332 -1.60 -16.75 7.57
N MET A 333 -2.30 -17.78 7.07
CA MET A 333 -2.28 -19.12 7.67
C MET A 333 -1.12 -20.00 7.16
N ALA A 334 -0.66 -19.77 5.92
CA ALA A 334 0.34 -20.58 5.23
C ALA A 334 1.66 -20.84 5.98
N PRO A 335 2.18 -19.94 6.84
CA PRO A 335 3.43 -20.22 7.58
C PRO A 335 3.35 -21.40 8.55
N ASN A 336 2.14 -21.81 8.98
CA ASN A 336 1.94 -22.90 9.92
C ASN A 336 1.48 -24.21 9.24
N ASP A 337 1.32 -24.18 7.93
CA ASP A 337 0.80 -25.29 7.12
C ASP A 337 1.90 -26.38 7.00
N PRO A 338 1.58 -27.66 7.28
CA PRO A 338 2.56 -28.75 7.28
C PRO A 338 3.02 -29.17 5.88
N LEU A 339 2.33 -28.73 4.82
CA LEU A 339 2.77 -28.92 3.44
C LEU A 339 4.04 -28.09 3.22
N SER A 340 5.12 -28.72 2.74
CA SER A 340 6.33 -27.97 2.42
C SER A 340 6.03 -26.92 1.34
N LEU A 341 6.78 -25.80 1.38
CA LEU A 341 6.62 -24.68 0.44
C LEU A 341 6.57 -25.12 -1.02
N ALA A 342 7.35 -26.14 -1.40
CA ALA A 342 7.42 -26.68 -2.75
C ALA A 342 6.09 -27.31 -3.24
N HIS A 343 5.30 -27.90 -2.34
CA HIS A 343 4.03 -28.53 -2.70
C HIS A 343 2.85 -27.53 -2.66
N GLN A 344 3.00 -26.43 -1.91
CA GLN A 344 2.00 -25.35 -1.90
C GLN A 344 1.99 -24.56 -3.22
N ASP A 345 3.09 -24.59 -3.98
CA ASP A 345 3.24 -23.88 -5.25
C ASP A 345 2.15 -24.21 -6.27
N PHE A 346 1.69 -25.47 -6.30
CA PHE A 346 0.57 -25.87 -7.15
C PHE A 346 -0.71 -25.10 -6.79
N PHE A 347 -1.06 -25.05 -5.51
CA PHE A 347 -2.26 -24.37 -5.04
C PHE A 347 -2.19 -22.86 -5.27
N TYR A 348 -1.04 -22.24 -5.03
CA TYR A 348 -0.81 -20.83 -5.36
C TYR A 348 -0.99 -20.54 -6.85
N SER A 349 -0.43 -21.39 -7.71
CA SER A 349 -0.55 -21.24 -9.17
C SER A 349 -2.00 -21.39 -9.64
N VAL A 350 -2.74 -22.38 -9.13
CA VAL A 350 -4.16 -22.57 -9.42
C VAL A 350 -5.01 -21.39 -8.93
N TYR A 351 -4.71 -20.88 -7.72
CA TYR A 351 -5.36 -19.69 -7.18
C TYR A 351 -5.10 -18.45 -8.05
N HIS A 352 -3.85 -18.21 -8.46
CA HIS A 352 -3.48 -17.11 -9.35
C HIS A 352 -4.24 -17.19 -10.67
N LEU A 353 -4.26 -18.36 -11.33
CA LEU A 353 -4.98 -18.56 -12.58
C LEU A 353 -6.48 -18.34 -12.43
N THR A 354 -7.06 -18.81 -11.32
CA THR A 354 -8.50 -18.62 -11.03
C THR A 354 -8.84 -17.15 -10.86
N LEU A 355 -8.03 -16.40 -10.11
CA LEU A 355 -8.25 -14.97 -9.90
C LEU A 355 -8.00 -14.15 -11.17
N LEU A 356 -6.90 -14.42 -11.89
CA LEU A 356 -6.60 -13.80 -13.18
C LEU A 356 -7.71 -14.04 -14.19
N GLY A 357 -8.22 -15.27 -14.28
CA GLY A 357 -9.36 -15.61 -15.14
C GLY A 357 -10.63 -14.83 -14.77
N ALA A 358 -10.93 -14.70 -13.47
CA ALA A 358 -12.07 -13.93 -12.99
C ALA A 358 -11.95 -12.42 -13.34
N VAL A 359 -10.77 -11.84 -13.17
CA VAL A 359 -10.47 -10.44 -13.51
C VAL A 359 -10.46 -10.22 -15.02
N PHE A 360 -9.83 -11.10 -15.78
CA PHE A 360 -9.83 -11.08 -17.25
C PHE A 360 -11.27 -11.05 -17.77
N TRP A 361 -12.12 -11.94 -17.26
CA TRP A 361 -13.51 -12.01 -17.67
C TRP A 361 -14.30 -10.76 -17.28
N LEU A 362 -14.03 -10.19 -16.09
CA LEU A 362 -14.61 -8.91 -15.64
C LEU A 362 -14.27 -7.78 -16.63
N ILE A 363 -12.98 -7.59 -16.95
CA ILE A 363 -12.50 -6.53 -17.84
C ILE A 363 -13.04 -6.72 -19.25
N TRP A 364 -13.02 -7.95 -19.75
CA TRP A 364 -13.58 -8.30 -21.06
C TRP A 364 -15.03 -7.86 -21.18
N ARG A 365 -15.88 -8.17 -20.18
CA ARG A 365 -17.30 -7.81 -20.23
C ARG A 365 -17.55 -6.34 -19.94
N ALA A 366 -16.86 -5.76 -18.98
CA ALA A 366 -17.01 -4.34 -18.64
C ALA A 366 -16.63 -3.45 -19.82
N GLY A 367 -15.60 -3.84 -20.59
CA GLY A 367 -15.14 -3.10 -21.77
C GLY A 367 -16.11 -3.10 -22.96
N ALA A 368 -17.16 -3.93 -22.95
CA ALA A 368 -18.20 -3.91 -23.99
C ALA A 368 -19.24 -2.79 -23.78
N HIS A 369 -19.17 -2.07 -22.65
CA HIS A 369 -20.12 -1.04 -22.28
C HIS A 369 -19.39 0.27 -21.92
N GLY A 370 -20.07 1.41 -22.09
CA GLY A 370 -19.54 2.72 -21.68
C GLY A 370 -19.39 2.82 -20.16
N PRO A 371 -18.41 3.56 -19.62
CA PRO A 371 -17.43 4.40 -20.31
C PRO A 371 -16.19 3.64 -20.84
N PHE A 372 -16.01 2.37 -20.47
CA PHE A 372 -14.76 1.64 -20.79
C PHE A 372 -14.60 1.29 -22.28
N HIS A 373 -15.68 1.25 -23.04
CA HIS A 373 -15.64 1.05 -24.50
C HIS A 373 -14.78 2.11 -25.23
N ILE A 374 -14.63 3.31 -24.65
CA ILE A 374 -13.90 4.43 -25.27
C ILE A 374 -12.39 4.17 -25.32
N TYR A 375 -11.86 3.28 -24.48
CA TYR A 375 -10.41 3.02 -24.35
C TYR A 375 -10.02 1.59 -24.77
N PRO A 376 -10.22 1.21 -26.06
CA PRO A 376 -9.99 -0.16 -26.51
C PRO A 376 -8.52 -0.57 -26.39
N LEU A 377 -7.58 0.35 -26.60
CA LEU A 377 -6.14 0.08 -26.47
C LEU A 377 -5.77 -0.27 -25.02
N LEU A 378 -6.18 0.54 -24.04
CA LEU A 378 -5.90 0.28 -22.62
C LEU A 378 -6.49 -1.08 -22.20
N ARG A 379 -7.71 -1.37 -22.64
CA ARG A 379 -8.35 -2.68 -22.42
C ARG A 379 -7.52 -3.81 -23.04
N ALA A 380 -7.11 -3.69 -24.29
CA ALA A 380 -6.32 -4.70 -24.99
C ALA A 380 -4.97 -4.95 -24.30
N LEU A 381 -4.26 -3.90 -23.92
CA LEU A 381 -3.00 -3.98 -23.17
C LEU A 381 -3.19 -4.66 -21.82
N THR A 382 -4.26 -4.34 -21.10
CA THR A 382 -4.55 -4.96 -19.80
C THR A 382 -4.87 -6.45 -19.94
N LEU A 383 -5.68 -6.82 -20.94
CA LEU A 383 -5.99 -8.23 -21.22
C LEU A 383 -4.76 -9.02 -21.67
N LEU A 384 -3.90 -8.41 -22.49
CA LEU A 384 -2.61 -8.97 -22.88
C LEU A 384 -1.72 -9.21 -21.66
N ALA A 385 -1.59 -8.20 -20.78
CA ALA A 385 -0.79 -8.31 -19.56
C ALA A 385 -1.30 -9.42 -18.61
N LEU A 386 -2.62 -9.56 -18.45
CA LEU A 386 -3.22 -10.66 -17.68
C LEU A 386 -2.92 -12.03 -18.31
N THR A 387 -2.96 -12.13 -19.65
CA THR A 387 -2.68 -13.36 -20.39
C THR A 387 -1.20 -13.75 -20.27
N VAL A 388 -0.30 -12.78 -20.42
CA VAL A 388 1.15 -12.98 -20.25
C VAL A 388 1.47 -13.43 -18.82
N THR A 389 0.85 -12.80 -17.82
CA THR A 389 0.99 -13.22 -16.42
C THR A 389 0.56 -14.68 -16.22
N ALA A 390 -0.62 -15.06 -16.74
CA ALA A 390 -1.11 -16.43 -16.67
C ALA A 390 -0.18 -17.42 -17.38
N ALA A 391 0.37 -17.06 -18.54
CA ALA A 391 1.34 -17.88 -19.26
C ALA A 391 2.62 -18.10 -18.42
N PHE A 392 3.15 -17.06 -17.79
CA PHE A 392 4.29 -17.19 -16.89
C PHE A 392 4.00 -18.06 -15.66
N THR A 393 2.79 -17.98 -15.10
CA THR A 393 2.35 -18.90 -14.03
C THR A 393 2.41 -20.35 -14.50
N ILE A 394 1.89 -20.65 -15.70
CA ILE A 394 1.85 -22.01 -16.25
C ILE A 394 3.27 -22.53 -16.56
N LEU A 395 4.14 -21.68 -17.09
CA LEU A 395 5.51 -22.04 -17.51
C LEU A 395 6.49 -22.25 -16.35
N GLY A 396 6.13 -21.84 -15.13
CA GLY A 396 6.97 -21.96 -13.93
C GLY A 396 7.83 -20.73 -13.62
N TYR A 397 7.57 -19.57 -14.22
CA TYR A 397 8.28 -18.32 -13.89
C TYR A 397 7.65 -17.68 -12.64
N ARG A 398 7.80 -18.32 -11.49
CA ARG A 398 7.07 -18.00 -10.25
C ARG A 398 7.30 -16.56 -9.79
N ASN A 399 8.56 -16.13 -9.71
CA ASN A 399 8.92 -14.80 -9.22
C ASN A 399 8.38 -13.70 -10.14
N LEU A 400 8.59 -13.82 -11.45
CA LEU A 400 8.03 -12.89 -12.44
C LEU A 400 6.50 -12.90 -12.43
N SER A 401 5.87 -14.08 -12.38
CA SER A 401 4.42 -14.21 -12.32
C SER A 401 3.84 -13.55 -11.08
N ASN A 402 4.48 -13.72 -9.91
CA ASN A 402 4.02 -13.13 -8.65
C ASN A 402 4.15 -11.60 -8.69
N TYR A 403 5.28 -11.11 -9.20
CA TYR A 403 5.53 -9.69 -9.40
C TYR A 403 4.47 -9.06 -10.31
N LEU A 404 4.24 -9.65 -11.49
CA LEU A 404 3.22 -9.17 -12.44
C LEU A 404 1.80 -9.30 -11.87
N PHE A 405 1.48 -10.43 -11.23
CA PHE A 405 0.17 -10.66 -10.63
C PHE A 405 -0.17 -9.60 -9.59
N PHE A 406 0.74 -9.34 -8.65
CA PHE A 406 0.53 -8.35 -7.60
C PHE A 406 0.49 -6.93 -8.19
N GLY A 407 1.47 -6.57 -9.03
CA GLY A 407 1.55 -5.26 -9.67
C GLY A 407 0.29 -4.95 -10.49
N LEU A 408 -0.17 -5.87 -11.33
CA LEU A 408 -1.38 -5.70 -12.15
C LEU A 408 -2.65 -5.63 -11.30
N LEU A 409 -2.84 -6.55 -10.35
CA LEU A 409 -4.06 -6.60 -9.54
C LEU A 409 -4.18 -5.37 -8.65
N MET A 410 -3.08 -4.95 -8.02
CA MET A 410 -3.04 -3.75 -7.18
C MET A 410 -3.21 -2.48 -8.02
N SER A 411 -2.66 -2.45 -9.24
CA SER A 411 -2.89 -1.32 -10.16
C SER A 411 -4.35 -1.21 -10.57
N LEU A 412 -4.99 -2.33 -10.91
CA LEU A 412 -6.42 -2.38 -11.26
C LEU A 412 -7.31 -2.00 -10.07
N LEU A 413 -6.96 -2.47 -8.87
CA LEU A 413 -7.66 -2.11 -7.63
C LEU A 413 -7.52 -0.61 -7.36
N ALA A 414 -6.31 -0.06 -7.44
CA ALA A 414 -6.02 1.36 -7.24
C ALA A 414 -6.76 2.23 -8.26
N PHE A 415 -6.77 1.83 -9.52
CA PHE A 415 -7.52 2.49 -10.58
C PHE A 415 -9.03 2.46 -10.29
N GLY A 416 -9.57 1.32 -9.90
CA GLY A 416 -10.99 1.18 -9.53
C GLY A 416 -11.39 2.04 -8.34
N ILE A 417 -10.56 2.07 -7.28
CA ILE A 417 -10.73 2.96 -6.11
C ILE A 417 -10.64 4.42 -6.53
N GLY A 418 -9.72 4.73 -7.43
CA GLY A 418 -9.51 6.07 -7.95
C GLY A 418 -10.66 6.62 -8.75
N LEU A 419 -11.25 5.79 -9.61
CA LEU A 419 -12.49 6.11 -10.30
C LEU A 419 -13.63 6.35 -9.30
N PHE A 420 -13.76 5.47 -8.30
CA PHE A 420 -14.78 5.63 -7.25
C PHE A 420 -14.66 6.99 -6.56
N PHE A 421 -13.46 7.37 -6.09
CA PHE A 421 -13.26 8.66 -5.43
C PHE A 421 -13.39 9.85 -6.37
N SER A 422 -12.92 9.73 -7.62
CA SER A 422 -13.06 10.80 -8.61
C SER A 422 -14.52 11.09 -8.92
N TRP A 423 -15.36 10.06 -9.06
CA TRP A 423 -16.79 10.23 -9.25
C TRP A 423 -17.46 10.81 -8.01
N GLU A 424 -17.11 10.36 -6.80
CA GLU A 424 -17.65 10.93 -5.57
C GLU A 424 -17.28 12.42 -5.41
N LEU A 425 -16.05 12.79 -5.75
CA LEU A 425 -15.59 14.18 -5.76
C LEU A 425 -16.30 15.00 -6.83
N THR A 426 -16.47 14.45 -8.04
CA THR A 426 -17.22 15.10 -9.11
C THR A 426 -18.65 15.39 -8.66
N ASP A 427 -19.35 14.41 -8.08
CA ASP A 427 -20.68 14.60 -7.51
C ASP A 427 -20.68 15.61 -6.36
N PHE A 428 -19.66 15.60 -5.52
CA PHE A 428 -19.54 16.54 -4.40
C PHE A 428 -19.39 17.98 -4.86
N TRP A 429 -18.56 18.23 -5.88
CA TRP A 429 -18.26 19.56 -6.40
C TRP A 429 -19.30 20.08 -7.40
N SER A 430 -19.85 19.21 -8.26
CA SER A 430 -20.78 19.59 -9.33
C SER A 430 -22.23 19.75 -8.86
N ARG A 431 -22.57 19.26 -7.66
CA ARG A 431 -23.94 19.38 -7.13
C ARG A 431 -24.38 20.85 -7.09
N PRO A 432 -25.49 21.20 -7.78
CA PRO A 432 -26.00 22.56 -7.77
C PRO A 432 -26.29 22.97 -6.32
N PRO A 433 -26.18 24.27 -5.99
CA PRO A 433 -26.35 24.76 -4.63
C PRO A 433 -27.76 24.46 -4.12
N GLN A 434 -27.92 23.33 -3.46
CA GLN A 434 -29.17 22.98 -2.79
C GLN A 434 -29.19 23.66 -1.43
N PRO A 435 -30.36 24.19 -0.99
CA PRO A 435 -30.51 24.82 0.32
C PRO A 435 -30.18 23.87 1.49
N SER A 436 -30.12 22.56 1.23
CA SER A 436 -29.77 21.51 2.18
C SER A 436 -28.25 21.30 2.37
N SER A 437 -27.38 21.73 1.44
CA SER A 437 -25.94 21.42 1.49
C SER A 437 -25.23 22.24 2.57
N HIS A 438 -24.96 21.60 3.72
CA HIS A 438 -24.37 22.26 4.89
C HIS A 438 -22.96 22.80 4.65
N TRP A 439 -22.12 22.08 3.90
CA TRP A 439 -20.76 22.53 3.58
C TRP A 439 -20.77 23.77 2.71
N GLN A 440 -21.55 23.77 1.62
CA GLN A 440 -21.70 24.94 0.75
C GLN A 440 -22.25 26.14 1.53
N ARG A 441 -23.23 25.96 2.42
CA ARG A 441 -23.73 27.02 3.30
C ARG A 441 -22.69 27.50 4.29
N PHE A 442 -21.95 26.59 4.94
CA PHE A 442 -20.88 26.94 5.87
C PHE A 442 -19.83 27.81 5.17
N LEU A 443 -19.42 27.39 3.98
CA LEU A 443 -18.39 28.09 3.24
C LEU A 443 -18.87 29.44 2.69
N ARG A 444 -20.10 29.51 2.14
CA ARG A 444 -20.72 30.78 1.72
C ARG A 444 -20.89 31.75 2.88
N ARG A 445 -21.28 31.26 4.08
CA ARG A 445 -21.38 32.09 5.29
C ARG A 445 -20.03 32.63 5.73
N ARG A 446 -18.97 31.80 5.70
CA ARG A 446 -17.60 32.24 6.00
C ARG A 446 -17.08 33.28 5.00
N LEU A 447 -17.45 33.14 3.73
CA LEU A 447 -17.02 34.02 2.65
C LEU A 447 -17.98 35.21 2.39
N LYS A 448 -19.08 35.34 3.14
CA LYS A 448 -20.12 36.37 2.99
C LYS A 448 -20.69 36.48 1.56
N LEU A 449 -20.79 35.36 0.85
CA LEU A 449 -21.30 35.33 -0.53
C LEU A 449 -22.83 35.16 -0.56
N LYS A 450 -23.49 35.83 -1.51
CA LYS A 450 -24.93 35.69 -1.76
C LYS A 450 -25.25 34.28 -2.29
N ASN A 451 -26.49 33.83 -2.10
CA ASN A 451 -26.91 32.46 -2.44
C ASN A 451 -26.84 32.14 -3.94
N ASP A 452 -26.94 33.16 -4.79
CA ASP A 452 -27.09 32.98 -6.24
C ASP A 452 -25.79 33.20 -7.02
N GLN A 453 -24.72 33.62 -6.35
CA GLN A 453 -23.42 33.80 -7.00
C GLN A 453 -22.69 32.45 -7.13
N PRO A 454 -22.17 32.10 -8.33
CA PRO A 454 -21.29 30.96 -8.50
C PRO A 454 -19.97 31.22 -7.77
N LEU A 455 -19.37 30.17 -7.22
CA LEU A 455 -18.08 30.25 -6.53
C LEU A 455 -16.97 30.02 -7.57
N PRO A 456 -16.27 31.06 -8.05
CA PRO A 456 -15.35 30.95 -9.19
C PRO A 456 -14.16 30.03 -8.93
N TRP A 457 -13.76 29.85 -7.67
CA TRP A 457 -12.63 29.01 -7.28
C TRP A 457 -13.01 27.53 -7.02
N ILE A 458 -14.31 27.15 -7.04
CA ILE A 458 -14.71 25.74 -6.84
C ILE A 458 -14.13 24.85 -7.94
N ALA A 459 -14.09 25.33 -9.17
CA ALA A 459 -13.48 24.59 -10.28
C ALA A 459 -12.01 24.27 -9.97
N TRP A 460 -11.25 25.27 -9.47
CA TRP A 460 -9.87 25.07 -9.05
C TRP A 460 -9.73 24.07 -7.91
N LEU A 461 -10.57 24.16 -6.86
CA LEU A 461 -10.51 23.22 -5.75
C LEU A 461 -10.91 21.79 -6.17
N SER A 462 -11.88 21.67 -7.09
CA SER A 462 -12.22 20.39 -7.72
C SER A 462 -11.01 19.83 -8.47
N THR A 463 -10.38 20.61 -9.34
CA THR A 463 -9.19 20.16 -10.09
C THR A 463 -8.06 19.75 -9.14
N ILE A 464 -7.76 20.55 -8.12
CA ILE A 464 -6.72 20.24 -7.13
C ILE A 464 -7.03 18.91 -6.41
N THR A 465 -8.26 18.71 -5.94
CA THR A 465 -8.64 17.46 -5.26
C THR A 465 -8.59 16.24 -6.17
N HIS A 466 -9.00 16.36 -7.44
CA HIS A 466 -8.84 15.29 -8.43
C HIS A 466 -7.35 14.99 -8.70
N SER A 467 -6.53 16.02 -8.86
CA SER A 467 -5.08 15.86 -9.04
C SER A 467 -4.44 15.15 -7.84
N PHE A 468 -4.82 15.50 -6.61
CA PHE A 468 -4.33 14.80 -5.42
C PHE A 468 -4.74 13.32 -5.38
N VAL A 469 -5.98 13.00 -5.75
CA VAL A 469 -6.45 11.60 -5.83
C VAL A 469 -5.63 10.83 -6.86
N TRP A 470 -5.48 11.34 -8.09
CA TRP A 470 -4.71 10.67 -9.14
C TRP A 470 -3.22 10.59 -8.86
N LEU A 471 -2.63 11.59 -8.22
CA LEU A 471 -1.23 11.54 -7.77
C LEU A 471 -1.05 10.49 -6.67
N GLY A 472 -2.00 10.39 -5.73
CA GLY A 472 -2.02 9.33 -4.72
C GLY A 472 -2.16 7.93 -5.32
N ILE A 473 -3.00 7.76 -6.35
CA ILE A 473 -3.15 6.49 -7.08
C ILE A 473 -1.87 6.15 -7.85
N ALA A 474 -1.28 7.12 -8.55
CA ALA A 474 -0.03 6.90 -9.28
C ALA A 474 1.10 6.50 -8.32
N ALA A 475 1.22 7.17 -7.17
CA ALA A 475 2.14 6.78 -6.12
C ALA A 475 1.84 5.36 -5.62
N PHE A 476 0.59 5.02 -5.32
CA PHE A 476 0.24 3.67 -4.88
C PHE A 476 0.57 2.59 -5.93
N ILE A 477 0.33 2.86 -7.22
CA ILE A 477 0.71 1.97 -8.31
C ILE A 477 2.21 1.75 -8.33
N LEU A 478 3.02 2.82 -8.29
CA LEU A 478 4.48 2.72 -8.25
C LEU A 478 4.96 1.90 -7.05
N TYR A 479 4.37 2.13 -5.88
CA TYR A 479 4.65 1.34 -4.68
C TYR A 479 4.31 -0.15 -4.88
N ALA A 480 3.17 -0.46 -5.49
CA ALA A 480 2.76 -1.84 -5.78
C ALA A 480 3.69 -2.55 -6.77
N TRP A 481 4.32 -1.81 -7.68
CA TRP A 481 5.37 -2.32 -8.59
C TRP A 481 6.76 -2.39 -7.94
N GLY A 482 6.85 -2.18 -6.62
CA GLY A 482 8.10 -2.32 -5.87
C GLY A 482 8.99 -1.09 -5.89
N LEU A 483 8.46 0.10 -6.25
CA LEU A 483 9.23 1.33 -6.14
C LEU A 483 9.61 1.55 -4.66
N THR A 484 10.91 1.55 -4.40
CA THR A 484 11.46 1.69 -3.04
C THR A 484 11.24 3.11 -2.49
N HIS A 485 11.39 3.27 -1.18
CA HIS A 485 11.32 4.59 -0.54
C HIS A 485 12.34 5.56 -1.15
N ALA A 486 13.54 5.08 -1.47
CA ALA A 486 14.56 5.87 -2.16
C ALA A 486 14.09 6.32 -3.55
N GLY A 487 13.43 5.44 -4.30
CA GLY A 487 12.80 5.78 -5.58
C GLY A 487 11.74 6.89 -5.44
N PHE A 488 10.91 6.83 -4.39
CA PHE A 488 9.95 7.89 -4.08
C PHE A 488 10.62 9.21 -3.74
N THR A 489 11.66 9.20 -2.88
CA THR A 489 12.40 10.40 -2.53
C THR A 489 13.05 11.03 -3.76
N LEU A 490 13.56 10.21 -4.67
CA LEU A 490 14.16 10.68 -5.92
C LEU A 490 13.10 11.33 -6.83
N LEU A 491 11.96 10.68 -7.06
CA LEU A 491 10.85 11.25 -7.83
C LEU A 491 10.32 12.55 -7.21
N TRP A 492 10.19 12.58 -5.88
CA TRP A 492 9.73 13.76 -5.16
C TRP A 492 10.73 14.92 -5.25
N LYS A 493 12.04 14.60 -5.16
CA LYS A 493 13.10 15.57 -5.38
C LYS A 493 13.00 16.14 -6.79
N TYR A 494 12.92 15.31 -7.82
CA TYR A 494 12.73 15.78 -9.21
C TYR A 494 11.46 16.62 -9.40
N PHE A 495 10.39 16.30 -8.67
CA PHE A 495 9.16 17.07 -8.73
C PHE A 495 9.27 18.46 -8.09
N ILE A 496 9.95 18.58 -6.93
CA ILE A 496 10.09 19.87 -6.21
C ILE A 496 11.22 20.73 -6.79
N THR A 497 12.38 20.13 -7.06
CA THR A 497 13.55 20.87 -7.50
C THR A 497 13.59 21.08 -9.01
N GLY A 498 12.59 20.57 -9.74
CA GLY A 498 12.67 20.43 -11.18
C GLY A 498 13.75 19.45 -11.62
N PHE A 499 13.90 19.30 -12.93
CA PHE A 499 15.00 18.55 -13.53
C PHE A 499 15.74 19.44 -14.54
N ALA A 500 17.06 19.31 -14.60
CA ALA A 500 17.88 19.98 -15.59
C ALA A 500 18.10 19.04 -16.79
N ILE A 501 17.67 19.44 -17.99
CA ILE A 501 18.05 18.77 -19.24
C ILE A 501 19.07 19.67 -19.94
N GLY A 502 20.35 19.30 -19.86
CA GLY A 502 21.45 20.13 -20.36
C GLY A 502 21.57 21.43 -19.55
N ASN A 503 21.58 22.58 -20.25
CA ASN A 503 21.65 23.91 -19.61
C ASN A 503 20.28 24.50 -19.23
N PHE A 504 19.18 23.79 -19.51
CA PHE A 504 17.83 24.28 -19.19
C PHE A 504 17.35 23.67 -17.88
N HIS A 505 17.11 24.54 -16.91
CA HIS A 505 16.49 24.20 -15.63
C HIS A 505 14.99 24.49 -15.73
N ILE A 506 14.17 23.44 -15.75
CA ILE A 506 12.71 23.56 -15.71
C ILE A 506 12.32 23.44 -14.24
N GLN A 507 11.93 24.58 -13.64
CA GLN A 507 11.39 24.65 -12.28
C GLN A 507 9.90 24.37 -12.26
#